data_AF-A0A4P8L2X1-F1
#
_entry.id   AF-A0A4P8L2X1-F1
#
_cell.length_a   1.000
_cell.length_b   1.000
_cell.length_c   1.000
_cell.angle_alpha   90.00
_cell.angle_beta   90.00
_cell.angle_gamma   90.00
#
_symmetry.space_group_name_H-M   'P 1'
#
loop_
_entity.id
_entity.type
_entity.pdbx_description
1 polymer ?
#
loop_
_entity_poly.entity_id
_entity_poly.type
_entity_poly.pdbx_seq_one_letter_code
_entity_poly.pdbx_strand_id
1 'polypeptide(L)'
;MAEIKSTLDLVMEKTRDLVLSREERKAMEREEQMKKVPAAVQRYLEGATGLERLLEELDDFPEHLKPEIRCLAKRCLLDALVPGEGGVRSRDALAALAEDREKPWREQLALLFEDHERSRREMLPRIRAEHLEALAAEGIRGDAVVVRPERSSQWQAVQQELSSRLEEIRAAWRAQLASD
;
A
#
# COMPACT_ATOMS: atom_id res chain seq x y z
N MET A 1 -10.75 37.04 -58.39
CA MET A 1 -11.28 37.68 -57.18
C MET A 1 -10.72 36.92 -56.00
N ALA A 2 -9.78 37.52 -55.26
CA ALA A 2 -9.10 36.86 -54.14
C ALA A 2 -9.86 37.19 -52.86
N GLU A 3 -10.59 36.21 -52.32
CA GLU A 3 -11.26 36.34 -51.03
C GLU A 3 -10.21 36.26 -49.93
N ILE A 4 -9.91 37.41 -49.30
CA ILE A 4 -9.06 37.46 -48.11
C ILE A 4 -9.87 36.88 -46.96
N LYS A 5 -9.55 35.64 -46.56
CA LYS A 5 -10.12 35.03 -45.35
C LYS A 5 -9.86 35.92 -44.14
N SER A 6 -10.90 36.10 -43.31
CA SER A 6 -10.82 36.88 -42.08
C SER A 6 -9.78 36.28 -41.12
N THR A 7 -9.05 37.12 -40.40
CA THR A 7 -8.13 36.70 -39.33
C THR A 7 -8.82 35.81 -38.29
N LEU A 8 -10.13 36.02 -38.07
CA LEU A 8 -10.93 35.23 -37.15
C LEU A 8 -11.22 33.81 -37.69
N ASP A 9 -11.46 33.68 -39.01
CA ASP A 9 -11.64 32.37 -39.66
C ASP A 9 -10.35 31.56 -39.65
N LEU A 10 -9.21 32.22 -39.86
CA LEU A 10 -7.88 31.62 -39.80
C LEU A 10 -7.52 31.15 -38.39
N VAL A 11 -7.93 31.89 -37.35
CA VAL A 11 -7.78 31.48 -35.96
C VAL A 11 -8.69 30.29 -35.64
N MET A 12 -9.97 30.34 -36.02
CA MET A 12 -10.93 29.24 -35.80
C MET A 12 -10.53 27.95 -36.50
N GLU A 13 -10.00 28.04 -37.73
CA GLU A 13 -9.50 26.91 -38.51
C GLU A 13 -8.23 26.31 -37.88
N LYS A 14 -7.34 27.14 -37.32
CA LYS A 14 -6.15 26.68 -36.58
C LYS A 14 -6.43 26.20 -35.14
N THR A 15 -7.51 26.66 -34.51
CA THR A 15 -7.92 26.22 -33.17
C THR A 15 -8.89 25.03 -33.18
N ARG A 16 -9.40 24.63 -34.36
CA ARG A 16 -10.32 23.49 -34.48
C ARG A 16 -9.69 22.19 -33.98
N ASP A 17 -8.37 22.04 -34.18
CA ASP A 17 -7.57 20.90 -33.70
C ASP A 17 -6.99 21.14 -32.29
N LEU A 18 -7.27 22.29 -31.66
CA LEU A 18 -6.85 22.66 -30.29
C LEU A 18 -7.97 22.53 -29.25
N VAL A 19 -9.20 22.23 -29.68
CA VAL A 19 -10.30 21.96 -28.75
C VAL A 19 -10.27 20.47 -28.42
N LEU A 20 -9.74 20.14 -27.24
CA LEU A 20 -9.77 18.77 -26.71
C LEU A 20 -11.14 18.14 -26.95
N SER A 21 -11.13 17.01 -27.64
CA SER A 21 -12.33 16.21 -27.89
C SER A 21 -12.96 15.81 -26.56
N ARG A 22 -14.25 15.46 -26.56
CA ARG A 22 -14.92 14.97 -25.34
C ARG A 22 -14.23 13.73 -24.77
N GLU A 23 -13.63 12.92 -25.62
CA GLU A 23 -12.89 11.72 -25.22
C GLU A 23 -11.55 12.07 -24.58
N GLU A 24 -10.82 13.03 -25.17
CA GLU A 24 -9.56 13.53 -24.61
C GLU A 24 -9.76 14.21 -23.26
N ARG A 25 -10.83 15.00 -23.10
CA ARG A 25 -11.17 15.62 -21.81
C ARG A 25 -11.48 14.59 -20.74
N LYS A 26 -12.25 13.55 -21.06
CA LYS A 26 -12.56 12.45 -20.14
C LYS A 26 -11.31 11.65 -19.76
N ALA A 27 -10.43 11.39 -20.73
CA ALA A 27 -9.17 10.70 -20.49
C ALA A 27 -8.26 11.51 -19.55
N MET A 28 -8.15 12.83 -19.78
CA MET A 28 -7.39 13.74 -18.91
C MET A 28 -7.98 13.81 -17.50
N GLU A 29 -9.30 13.94 -17.37
CA GLU A 29 -9.98 13.95 -16.07
C GLU A 29 -9.71 12.64 -15.31
N ARG A 30 -9.88 11.49 -15.96
CA ARG A 30 -9.57 10.18 -15.39
C ARG A 30 -8.12 10.12 -14.93
N GLU A 31 -7.16 10.49 -15.77
CA GLU A 31 -5.74 10.46 -15.44
C GLU A 31 -5.41 11.36 -14.24
N GLU A 32 -5.99 12.56 -14.17
CA GLU A 32 -5.79 13.49 -13.06
C GLU A 32 -6.32 12.91 -11.74
N GLN A 33 -7.51 12.28 -11.76
CA GLN A 33 -8.07 11.64 -10.57
C GLN A 33 -7.23 10.44 -10.13
N MET A 34 -6.79 9.59 -11.06
CA MET A 34 -5.95 8.43 -10.74
C MET A 34 -4.62 8.82 -10.08
N LYS A 35 -4.03 9.94 -10.50
CA LYS A 35 -2.78 10.47 -9.90
C LYS A 35 -2.93 10.90 -8.44
N LYS A 36 -4.14 11.20 -7.97
CA LYS A 36 -4.40 11.63 -6.58
C LYS A 36 -4.42 10.45 -5.60
N VAL A 37 -4.75 9.24 -6.06
CA VAL A 37 -4.90 8.06 -5.19
C VAL A 37 -3.61 7.68 -4.47
N PRO A 38 -2.44 7.54 -5.13
CA PRO A 38 -1.21 7.19 -4.43
C PRO A 38 -0.82 8.22 -3.37
N ALA A 39 -1.08 9.51 -3.63
CA ALA A 39 -0.79 10.57 -2.68
C ALA A 39 -1.70 10.54 -1.44
N ALA A 40 -2.98 10.17 -1.60
CA ALA A 40 -3.89 9.97 -0.48
C ALA A 40 -3.47 8.75 0.37
N VAL A 41 -3.16 7.62 -0.27
CA VAL A 41 -2.70 6.41 0.40
C VAL A 41 -1.37 6.67 1.14
N GLN A 42 -0.42 7.35 0.51
CA GLN A 42 0.88 7.64 1.12
C GLN A 42 0.74 8.50 2.38
N ARG A 43 -0.07 9.56 2.34
CA ARG A 43 -0.34 10.39 3.54
C ARG A 43 -0.90 9.57 4.69
N TYR A 44 -1.78 8.62 4.40
CA TYR A 44 -2.33 7.72 5.41
C TYR A 44 -1.26 6.77 5.98
N LEU A 45 -0.44 6.17 5.13
CA LEU A 45 0.64 5.26 5.52
C LEU A 45 1.69 5.97 6.40
N GLU A 46 2.01 7.23 6.08
CA GLU A 46 2.90 8.09 6.87
C GLU A 46 2.25 8.61 8.17
N GLY A 47 0.94 8.41 8.34
CA GLY A 47 0.18 8.85 9.51
C GLY A 47 -0.17 10.33 9.52
N ALA A 48 -0.02 11.04 8.40
CA ALA A 48 -0.48 12.41 8.25
C ALA A 48 -2.03 12.52 8.25
N THR A 49 -2.72 11.43 7.88
CA THR A 49 -4.18 11.31 7.94
C THR A 49 -4.62 10.01 8.63
N GLY A 50 -5.83 10.02 9.19
CA GLY A 50 -6.51 8.85 9.77
C GLY A 50 -7.17 7.96 8.72
N LEU A 51 -7.64 6.78 9.12
CA LEU A 51 -8.30 5.83 8.23
C LEU A 51 -9.62 6.39 7.70
N GLU A 52 -10.42 6.99 8.58
CA GLU A 52 -11.70 7.61 8.23
C GLU A 52 -11.49 8.67 7.16
N ARG A 53 -10.44 9.49 7.31
CA ARG A 53 -10.12 10.53 6.33
C ARG A 53 -9.69 9.96 4.98
N LEU A 54 -8.92 8.86 4.97
CA LEU A 54 -8.60 8.16 3.73
C LEU A 54 -9.86 7.66 3.03
N LEU A 55 -10.78 7.04 3.77
CA LEU A 55 -12.03 6.51 3.21
C LEU A 55 -12.91 7.63 2.63
N GLU A 56 -13.06 8.74 3.35
CA GLU A 56 -13.74 9.95 2.83
C GLU A 56 -13.12 10.44 1.52
N GLU A 57 -11.78 10.60 1.48
CA GLU A 57 -11.10 11.06 0.28
C GLU A 57 -11.29 10.10 -0.91
N LEU A 58 -11.37 8.79 -0.67
CA LEU A 58 -11.66 7.80 -1.71
C LEU A 58 -13.12 7.82 -2.18
N ASP A 59 -14.06 8.18 -1.31
CA ASP A 59 -15.48 8.29 -1.62
C ASP A 59 -15.86 9.63 -2.27
N ASP A 60 -15.03 10.66 -2.13
CA ASP A 60 -15.17 11.98 -2.78
C ASP A 60 -14.87 11.96 -4.29
N PHE A 61 -14.28 10.88 -4.81
CA PHE A 61 -14.01 10.74 -6.24
C PHE A 61 -15.30 10.57 -7.07
N PRO A 62 -15.28 10.93 -8.37
CA PRO A 62 -16.44 10.76 -9.24
C PRO A 62 -16.95 9.32 -9.25
N GLU A 63 -18.27 9.14 -9.15
CA GLU A 63 -18.92 7.82 -8.99
C GLU A 63 -18.49 6.80 -10.05
N HIS A 64 -18.35 7.25 -11.30
CA HIS A 64 -17.93 6.42 -12.43
C HIS A 64 -16.47 5.96 -12.39
N LEU A 65 -15.63 6.57 -11.55
CA LEU A 65 -14.23 6.20 -11.34
C LEU A 65 -14.00 5.45 -10.03
N LYS A 66 -14.98 5.45 -9.10
CA LYS A 66 -14.82 4.83 -7.76
C LYS A 66 -14.32 3.39 -7.79
N PRO A 67 -14.79 2.48 -8.67
CA PRO A 67 -14.27 1.12 -8.73
C PRO A 67 -12.76 1.09 -9.04
N GLU A 68 -12.32 1.88 -10.02
CA GLU A 68 -10.91 1.98 -10.41
C GLU A 68 -10.06 2.63 -9.32
N ILE A 69 -10.56 3.70 -8.68
CA ILE A 69 -9.91 4.39 -7.56
C ILE A 69 -9.71 3.42 -6.39
N ARG A 70 -10.74 2.65 -6.03
CA ARG A 70 -10.66 1.65 -4.95
C ARG A 70 -9.69 0.52 -5.30
N CYS A 71 -9.72 0.03 -6.55
CA CYS A 71 -8.76 -0.96 -7.02
C CYS A 71 -7.31 -0.44 -6.94
N LEU A 72 -7.06 0.79 -7.40
CA LEU A 72 -5.75 1.44 -7.31
C LEU A 72 -5.30 1.64 -5.85
N ALA A 73 -6.19 2.08 -4.97
CA ALA A 73 -5.90 2.25 -3.55
C ALA A 73 -5.52 0.90 -2.90
N LYS A 74 -6.30 -0.16 -3.13
CA LYS A 74 -6.01 -1.53 -2.67
C LYS A 74 -4.63 -1.98 -3.17
N ARG A 75 -4.28 -1.72 -4.42
CA ARG A 75 -2.95 -2.03 -4.98
C ARG A 75 -1.83 -1.27 -4.26
N CYS A 76 -1.95 0.05 -4.10
CA CYS A 76 -0.96 0.85 -3.38
C CYS A 76 -0.75 0.36 -1.94
N LEU A 77 -1.84 -0.02 -1.25
CA LEU A 77 -1.75 -0.57 0.10
C LEU A 77 -1.04 -1.93 0.10
N LEU A 78 -1.40 -2.84 -0.82
CA LEU A 78 -0.73 -4.13 -0.98
C LEU A 78 0.76 -3.99 -1.26
N ASP A 79 1.16 -2.99 -2.06
CA ASP A 79 2.56 -2.69 -2.38
C ASP A 79 3.34 -2.23 -1.13
N ALA A 80 2.69 -1.46 -0.25
CA ALA A 80 3.27 -0.95 0.99
C ALA A 80 3.21 -1.95 2.16
N LEU A 81 2.53 -3.08 2.00
CA LEU A 81 2.30 -4.04 3.08
C LEU A 81 3.60 -4.77 3.42
N VAL A 82 4.03 -4.72 4.68
CA VAL A 82 5.19 -5.46 5.19
C VAL A 82 4.79 -6.27 6.43
N PRO A 83 5.46 -7.39 6.75
CA PRO A 83 5.20 -8.10 7.99
C PRO A 83 5.51 -7.22 9.21
N GLY A 84 4.69 -7.31 10.25
CA GLY A 84 4.90 -6.63 11.52
C GLY A 84 4.42 -5.18 11.57
N GLU A 85 4.98 -4.40 12.50
CA GLU A 85 4.45 -3.07 12.87
C GLU A 85 4.38 -2.09 11.71
N GLY A 86 5.35 -2.13 10.79
CA GLY A 86 5.40 -1.27 9.61
C GLY A 86 4.22 -1.46 8.65
N GLY A 87 3.58 -2.63 8.65
CA GLY A 87 2.46 -2.94 7.76
C GLY A 87 1.07 -2.79 8.38
N VAL A 88 0.96 -2.47 9.68
CA VAL A 88 -0.31 -2.44 10.40
C VAL A 88 -1.31 -1.47 9.76
N ARG A 89 -0.87 -0.26 9.42
CA ARG A 89 -1.73 0.73 8.73
C ARG A 89 -2.23 0.20 7.38
N SER A 90 -1.34 -0.36 6.58
CA SER A 90 -1.72 -0.94 5.30
C SER A 90 -2.75 -2.07 5.47
N ARG A 91 -2.51 -2.99 6.41
CA ARG A 91 -3.44 -4.06 6.76
C ARG A 91 -4.82 -3.52 7.17
N ASP A 92 -4.86 -2.50 8.03
CA ASP A 92 -6.11 -1.94 8.54
C ASP A 92 -6.93 -1.27 7.44
N ALA A 93 -6.29 -0.49 6.58
CA ALA A 93 -6.96 0.10 5.42
C ALA A 93 -7.43 -0.97 4.42
N LEU A 94 -6.63 -2.01 4.16
CA LEU A 94 -7.04 -3.14 3.33
C LEU A 94 -8.24 -3.86 3.93
N ALA A 95 -8.28 -4.06 5.24
CA ALA A 95 -9.41 -4.70 5.92
C ALA A 95 -10.69 -3.86 5.85
N ALA A 96 -10.58 -2.53 5.86
CA ALA A 96 -11.70 -1.62 5.73
C ALA A 96 -12.22 -1.49 4.28
N LEU A 97 -11.32 -1.58 3.29
CA LEU A 97 -11.67 -1.51 1.87
C LEU A 97 -12.07 -2.86 1.26
N ALA A 98 -11.78 -3.97 1.94
CA ALA A 98 -12.10 -5.30 1.47
C ALA A 98 -13.61 -5.54 1.39
N GLU A 99 -14.03 -6.08 0.25
CA GLU A 99 -15.39 -6.53 -0.04
C GLU A 99 -15.51 -8.04 0.26
N ASP A 100 -16.72 -8.59 0.18
CA ASP A 100 -17.00 -9.98 0.56
C ASP A 100 -16.14 -11.00 -0.20
N ARG A 101 -15.87 -10.75 -1.48
CA ARG A 101 -15.01 -11.62 -2.30
C ARG A 101 -13.55 -11.65 -1.82
N GLU A 102 -13.12 -10.63 -1.09
CA GLU A 102 -11.74 -10.47 -0.61
C GLU A 102 -11.56 -10.93 0.84
N LYS A 103 -12.64 -11.37 1.47
CA LYS A 103 -12.66 -11.90 2.84
C LYS A 103 -11.61 -12.98 3.11
N PRO A 104 -11.36 -13.97 2.23
CA PRO A 104 -10.35 -15.01 2.48
C PRO A 104 -8.94 -14.43 2.65
N TRP A 105 -8.52 -13.48 1.80
CA TRP A 105 -7.19 -12.86 1.90
C TRP A 105 -7.10 -11.93 3.11
N ARG A 106 -8.18 -11.20 3.42
CA ARG A 106 -8.25 -10.39 4.64
C ARG A 106 -8.04 -11.23 5.90
N GLU A 107 -8.68 -12.40 5.98
CA GLU A 107 -8.53 -13.33 7.10
C GLU A 107 -7.13 -13.93 7.16
N GLN A 108 -6.56 -14.31 6.01
CA GLN A 108 -5.17 -14.80 5.94
C GLN A 108 -4.16 -13.73 6.39
N LEU A 109 -4.35 -12.47 6.01
CA LEU A 109 -3.51 -11.36 6.50
C LEU A 109 -3.67 -11.14 8.01
N ALA A 110 -4.89 -11.20 8.54
CA ALA A 110 -5.10 -11.08 9.98
C ALA A 110 -4.33 -12.16 10.74
N LEU A 111 -4.43 -13.41 10.30
CA LEU A 111 -3.69 -14.54 10.87
C LEU A 111 -2.16 -14.36 10.75
N LEU A 112 -1.66 -13.90 9.60
CA LEU A 112 -0.24 -13.65 9.39
C LEU A 112 0.32 -12.61 10.39
N PHE A 113 -0.42 -11.53 10.64
CA PHE A 113 -0.02 -10.50 11.60
C PHE A 113 -0.10 -11.00 13.05
N GLU A 114 -1.10 -11.82 13.38
CA GLU A 114 -1.18 -12.48 14.68
C GLU A 114 -0.02 -13.45 14.91
N ASP A 115 0.34 -14.24 13.90
CA ASP A 115 1.47 -15.16 13.94
C ASP A 115 2.79 -14.39 14.11
N HIS A 116 2.98 -13.28 13.38
CA HIS A 116 4.13 -12.39 13.57
C HIS A 116 4.25 -11.91 15.02
N GLU A 117 3.16 -11.39 15.60
CA GLU A 117 3.15 -10.89 16.98
C GLU A 117 3.38 -12.00 17.99
N ARG A 118 2.83 -13.20 17.76
CA ARG A 118 3.07 -14.37 18.60
C ARG A 118 4.54 -14.77 18.57
N SER A 119 5.12 -14.96 17.38
CA SER A 119 6.54 -15.30 17.22
C SER A 119 7.45 -14.25 17.86
N ARG A 120 7.10 -12.96 17.74
CA ARG A 120 7.86 -11.87 18.35
C ARG A 120 7.89 -11.97 19.88
N ARG A 121 6.73 -12.21 20.50
CA ARG A 121 6.58 -12.33 21.96
C ARG A 121 7.28 -13.57 22.52
N GLU A 122 7.27 -14.67 21.78
CA GLU A 122 7.83 -15.94 22.25
C GLU A 122 9.34 -16.05 21.98
N MET A 123 9.80 -15.64 20.80
CA MET A 123 11.17 -15.89 20.36
C MET A 123 12.15 -14.79 20.74
N LEU A 124 11.80 -13.50 20.61
CA LEU A 124 12.77 -12.43 20.90
C LEU A 124 13.30 -12.47 22.34
N PRO A 125 12.48 -12.71 23.39
CA PRO A 125 13.00 -12.83 24.75
C PRO A 125 13.92 -14.04 24.94
N ARG A 126 13.61 -15.18 24.31
CA ARG A 126 14.43 -16.40 24.36
C ARG A 126 15.78 -16.17 23.71
N ILE A 127 15.78 -15.68 22.46
CA ILE A 127 16.99 -15.33 21.71
C ILE A 127 17.83 -14.31 22.49
N ARG A 128 17.18 -13.32 23.13
CA ARG A 128 17.89 -12.33 23.96
C ARG A 128 18.58 -12.99 25.15
N ALA A 129 17.89 -13.87 25.87
CA ALA A 129 18.44 -14.56 27.03
C ALA A 129 19.63 -15.44 26.64
N GLU A 130 19.49 -16.25 25.58
CA GLU A 130 20.55 -17.11 25.04
C GLU A 130 21.83 -16.33 24.70
N HIS A 131 21.69 -15.20 24.00
CA HIS A 131 22.85 -14.36 23.66
C HIS A 131 23.48 -13.69 24.89
N LEU A 132 22.68 -13.25 25.86
CA LEU A 132 23.21 -12.67 27.10
C LEU A 132 23.97 -13.72 27.92
N GLU A 133 23.47 -14.95 27.99
CA GLU A 133 24.16 -16.06 28.66
C GLU A 133 25.48 -16.42 27.97
N ALA A 134 25.50 -16.47 26.64
CA ALA A 134 26.71 -16.70 25.86
C ALA A 134 27.77 -15.61 26.12
N LEU A 135 27.38 -14.34 26.05
CA LEU A 135 28.27 -13.21 26.37
C LEU A 135 28.77 -13.26 27.82
N ALA A 136 27.90 -13.61 28.76
CA ALA A 136 28.28 -13.73 30.17
C ALA A 136 29.26 -14.87 30.44
N ALA A 137 29.22 -15.94 29.64
CA ALA A 137 30.20 -17.03 29.65
C ALA A 137 31.57 -16.59 29.10
N GLU A 138 31.58 -15.65 28.16
CA GLU A 138 32.80 -14.99 27.64
C GLU A 138 33.31 -13.86 28.56
N GLY A 139 32.67 -13.65 29.72
CA GLY A 139 33.04 -12.62 30.68
C GLY A 139 32.52 -11.21 30.33
N ILE A 140 31.74 -11.08 29.26
CA ILE A 140 31.12 -9.82 28.83
C ILE A 140 29.81 -9.64 29.59
N ARG A 141 29.78 -8.72 30.54
CA ARG A 141 28.63 -8.47 31.43
C ARG A 141 28.43 -6.99 31.69
N GLY A 142 27.23 -6.62 32.12
CA GLY A 142 26.89 -5.27 32.57
C GLY A 142 25.72 -4.66 31.81
N ASP A 143 25.17 -3.59 32.37
CA ASP A 143 23.94 -2.96 31.88
C ASP A 143 24.11 -2.24 30.53
N ALA A 144 25.36 -2.00 30.12
CA ALA A 144 25.70 -1.43 28.82
C ALA A 144 25.65 -2.45 27.67
N VAL A 145 25.48 -3.75 27.96
CA VAL A 145 25.43 -4.78 26.91
C VAL A 145 24.06 -4.77 26.24
N VAL A 146 24.04 -4.35 24.97
CA VAL A 146 22.83 -4.31 24.15
C VAL A 146 22.84 -5.46 23.14
N VAL A 147 21.99 -6.45 23.38
CA VAL A 147 21.69 -7.51 22.40
C VAL A 147 20.60 -7.04 21.45
N ARG A 148 20.73 -7.38 20.16
CA ARG A 148 19.71 -7.14 19.12
C ARG A 148 19.16 -8.48 18.62
N PRO A 149 18.17 -9.08 19.30
CA PRO A 149 17.62 -10.40 18.93
C PRO A 149 17.08 -10.45 17.50
N GLU A 150 16.66 -9.31 16.96
CA GLU A 150 16.11 -9.14 15.61
C GLU A 150 17.16 -9.39 14.51
N ARG A 151 18.45 -9.36 14.85
CA ARG A 151 19.54 -9.67 13.93
C ARG A 151 19.98 -11.14 13.97
N SER A 152 19.38 -11.95 14.84
CA SER A 152 19.69 -13.37 14.91
C SER A 152 19.22 -14.10 13.65
N SER A 153 19.95 -15.15 13.25
CA SER A 153 19.55 -16.02 12.14
C SER A 153 18.21 -16.70 12.40
N GLN A 154 17.93 -17.06 13.66
CA GLN A 154 16.65 -17.65 14.07
C GLN A 154 15.47 -16.71 13.78
N TRP A 155 15.57 -15.43 14.16
CA TRP A 155 14.51 -14.46 13.87
C TRP A 155 14.43 -14.13 12.38
N GLN A 156 15.56 -14.02 11.69
CA GLN A 156 15.58 -13.79 10.24
C GLN A 156 14.88 -14.90 9.46
N ALA A 157 15.02 -16.17 9.88
CA ALA A 157 14.31 -17.28 9.25
C ALA A 157 12.79 -17.15 9.40
N VAL A 158 12.31 -16.74 10.58
CA VAL A 158 10.87 -16.47 10.81
C VAL A 158 10.39 -15.31 9.94
N GLN A 159 11.16 -14.23 9.87
CA GLN A 159 10.82 -13.07 9.03
C GLN A 159 10.76 -13.44 7.55
N GLN A 160 11.67 -14.31 7.09
CA GLN A 160 11.69 -14.79 5.71
C GLN A 160 10.46 -15.65 5.39
N GLU A 161 10.07 -16.55 6.30
CA GLU A 161 8.86 -17.37 6.15
C GLU A 161 7.60 -16.48 6.08
N LEU A 162 7.46 -15.53 7.01
CA LEU A 162 6.34 -14.60 7.02
C LEU A 162 6.30 -13.71 5.77
N SER A 163 7.46 -13.29 5.27
CA SER A 163 7.57 -12.53 4.02
C SER A 163 7.14 -13.36 2.82
N SER A 164 7.55 -14.63 2.72
CA SER A 164 7.13 -15.53 1.64
C SER A 164 5.62 -15.71 1.61
N ARG A 165 5.01 -15.99 2.77
CA ARG A 165 3.55 -16.10 2.90
C ARG A 165 2.84 -14.81 2.54
N LEU A 166 3.40 -13.67 2.93
CA LEU A 166 2.85 -12.36 2.56
C LEU A 166 2.84 -12.18 1.05
N GLU A 167 3.93 -12.52 0.35
CA GLU A 167 4.00 -12.41 -1.11
C GLU A 167 2.98 -13.34 -1.79
N GLU A 168 2.75 -14.54 -1.26
CA GLU A 168 1.72 -15.45 -1.77
C GLU A 168 0.32 -14.83 -1.66
N ILE A 169 -0.03 -14.31 -0.47
CA ILE A 169 -1.32 -13.64 -0.23
C ILE A 169 -1.45 -12.42 -1.17
N ARG A 170 -0.39 -11.61 -1.27
CA ARG A 170 -0.35 -10.41 -2.09
C ARG A 170 -0.52 -10.74 -3.57
N ALA A 171 0.16 -11.77 -4.07
CA ALA A 171 0.06 -12.20 -5.46
C ALA A 171 -1.35 -12.70 -5.79
N ALA A 172 -1.92 -13.54 -4.92
CA ALA A 172 -3.27 -14.05 -5.10
C ALA A 172 -4.32 -12.92 -5.08
N TRP A 173 -4.21 -11.98 -4.14
CA TRP A 173 -5.13 -10.85 -4.06
C TRP A 173 -4.99 -9.92 -5.28
N ARG A 174 -3.77 -9.62 -5.74
CA ARG A 174 -3.57 -8.82 -6.97
C ARG A 174 -4.16 -9.49 -8.21
N ALA A 175 -4.05 -10.80 -8.34
CA ALA A 175 -4.63 -11.53 -9.47
C ALA A 175 -6.16 -11.40 -9.51
N GLN A 176 -6.80 -11.42 -8.33
CA GLN A 176 -8.23 -11.16 -8.22
C GLN A 176 -8.59 -9.73 -8.63
N LEU A 177 -7.84 -8.72 -8.13
CA LEU A 177 -8.09 -7.31 -8.45
C LEU A 177 -7.89 -6.97 -9.94
N ALA A 178 -7.09 -7.75 -10.66
CA ALA A 178 -6.89 -7.60 -12.11
C ALA A 178 -7.97 -8.28 -12.95
N SER A 179 -8.82 -9.09 -12.33
CA SER A 179 -9.94 -9.79 -13.00
C SER A 179 -11.26 -8.99 -12.92
N ASP A 180 -11.25 -7.85 -12.23
CA ASP A 180 -12.33 -6.85 -12.13
C ASP A 180 -12.08 -5.66 -13.07
#